data_AF-A0A518G034-F1
#
_entry.id   AF-A0A518G034-F1
#
_cell.length_a   1.000
_cell.length_b   1.000
_cell.length_c   1.000
_cell.angle_alpha   90.00
_cell.angle_beta   90.00
_cell.angle_gamma   90.00
#
_symmetry.space_group_name_H-M   'P 1'
#
loop_
_entity.id
_entity.type
_entity.pdbx_description
1 polymer ?
#
loop_
_entity_poly.entity_id
_entity_poly.type
_entity_poly.pdbx_seq_one_letter_code
_entity_poly.pdbx_strand_id
1 'polypeptide(L)' 'MDKKTQKRVGILRQRIQKLQKVLACVKSQADEPDEIEKVEKELGDARLELETLLQS' A
#
# COMPACT_ATOMS: atom_id res chain seq x y z
N MET A 1 -1.64 21.04 2.74
CA MET A 1 -1.49 19.91 3.67
C MET A 1 -0.96 20.36 5.02
N ASP A 2 -1.65 19.99 6.09
CA ASP A 2 -1.16 20.14 7.47
C ASP A 2 0.09 19.25 7.73
N LYS A 3 0.91 19.60 8.72
CA LYS A 3 2.12 18.85 9.10
C LYS A 3 1.80 17.41 9.52
N LYS A 4 0.61 17.16 10.08
CA LYS A 4 0.12 15.81 10.39
C LYS A 4 -0.23 15.04 9.11
N THR A 5 -0.87 15.69 8.15
CA THR A 5 -1.24 15.08 6.86
C THR A 5 0.01 14.69 6.06
N GLN A 6 1.04 15.55 6.02
CA GLN A 6 2.32 15.20 5.37
C GLN A 6 3.00 13.97 6.00
N LYS A 7 2.97 13.85 7.34
CA LYS A 7 3.49 12.66 8.04
C LYS A 7 2.70 11.40 7.67
N ARG A 8 1.37 11.47 7.67
CA ARG A 8 0.50 10.34 7.28
C ARG A 8 0.77 9.90 5.84
N VAL A 9 0.87 10.84 4.92
CA VAL A 9 1.27 10.60 3.52
C VAL A 9 2.63 9.90 3.44
N GLY A 10 3.62 10.33 4.23
CA GLY A 10 4.92 9.69 4.29
C GLY A 10 4.84 8.22 4.78
N ILE A 11 4.06 7.97 5.82
CA ILE A 11 3.83 6.62 6.36
C ILE A 11 3.12 5.73 5.34
N LEU A 12 2.07 6.25 4.68
CA LEU A 12 1.32 5.51 3.65
C LEU A 12 2.21 5.18 2.45
N ARG A 13 3.03 6.12 1.98
CA ARG A 13 4.01 5.86 0.91
C ARG A 13 4.99 4.75 1.28
N GLN A 14 5.52 4.77 2.52
CA GLN A 14 6.38 3.69 3.00
C GLN A 14 5.65 2.35 3.09
N ARG A 15 4.39 2.34 3.53
CA ARG A 15 3.56 1.13 3.58
C ARG A 15 3.29 0.57 2.18
N ILE A 16 2.95 1.42 1.21
CA ILE A 16 2.76 1.03 -0.19
C ILE A 16 4.03 0.41 -0.76
N GLN A 17 5.20 1.03 -0.54
CA GLN A 17 6.48 0.47 -1.01
C GLN A 17 6.79 -0.91 -0.40
N LYS A 18 6.46 -1.11 0.88
CA LYS A 18 6.60 -2.42 1.53
C LYS A 18 5.65 -3.44 0.91
N LEU A 19 4.36 -3.11 0.79
CA LEU A 19 3.35 -3.99 0.18
C LEU A 19 3.68 -4.35 -1.26
N GLN A 20 4.26 -3.44 -2.05
CA GLN A 20 4.73 -3.74 -3.40
C GLN A 20 5.86 -4.78 -3.43
N LYS A 21 6.81 -4.70 -2.50
CA LYS A 21 7.89 -5.69 -2.38
C LYS A 21 7.36 -7.04 -1.93
N VAL A 22 6.45 -7.05 -0.96
CA VAL A 22 5.77 -8.27 -0.52
C VAL A 22 5.00 -8.89 -1.68
N LEU A 23 4.22 -8.08 -2.42
CA LEU A 23 3.47 -8.57 -3.57
C LEU A 23 4.38 -9.19 -4.63
N ALA A 24 5.51 -8.56 -4.95
CA ALA A 24 6.49 -9.12 -5.88
C ALA A 24 7.07 -10.44 -5.37
N CYS A 25 7.35 -10.53 -4.07
CA CYS A 25 7.84 -11.74 -3.40
C CYS A 25 6.80 -12.87 -3.46
N VAL A 26 5.56 -12.62 -3.04
CA VAL A 26 4.46 -13.60 -3.04
C VAL A 26 4.12 -14.04 -4.47
N LYS A 27 4.06 -13.10 -5.43
CA LYS A 27 3.88 -13.43 -6.86
C LYS A 27 5.00 -14.31 -7.42
N SER A 28 6.22 -14.13 -6.92
CA SER A 28 7.36 -14.97 -7.34
C SER A 28 7.34 -16.34 -6.68
N GLN A 29 6.72 -16.47 -5.51
CA GLN A 29 6.61 -17.72 -4.77
C GLN A 29 5.43 -18.59 -5.25
N ALA A 30 4.49 -18.05 -6.05
CA ALA A 30 3.45 -18.76 -6.83
C ALA A 30 2.56 -19.82 -6.11
N ASP A 31 2.77 -20.06 -4.82
CA ASP A 31 2.15 -21.15 -4.08
C ASP A 31 0.86 -20.71 -3.34
N GLU A 32 0.68 -19.41 -3.09
CA GLU A 32 -0.43 -18.88 -2.29
C GLU A 32 -1.20 -17.75 -3.00
N PRO A 33 -2.17 -18.08 -3.87
CA PRO A 33 -2.98 -17.07 -4.57
C PRO A 33 -3.80 -16.19 -3.60
N ASP A 34 -4.23 -16.74 -2.46
CA ASP A 34 -4.97 -16.01 -1.43
C ASP A 34 -4.14 -14.89 -0.79
N GLU A 35 -2.83 -15.07 -0.66
CA GLU A 35 -1.93 -14.02 -0.17
C GLU A 35 -1.75 -12.91 -1.19
N ILE A 36 -1.69 -13.25 -2.49
CA ILE A 36 -1.61 -12.25 -3.56
C ILE A 36 -2.83 -11.34 -3.51
N GLU A 37 -4.03 -11.90 -3.44
CA GLU A 37 -5.28 -11.12 -3.38
C GLU A 37 -5.35 -10.24 -2.12
N LYS A 38 -4.93 -10.76 -0.96
CA LYS A 38 -4.88 -9.98 0.29
C LYS A 38 -3.93 -8.79 0.17
N VAL A 39 -2.72 -9.01 -0.34
CA VAL A 39 -1.71 -7.95 -0.47
C VAL A 39 -2.12 -6.94 -1.54
N GLU A 40 -2.73 -7.36 -2.65
CA GLU A 40 -3.27 -6.45 -3.67
C GLU A 40 -4.41 -5.58 -3.12
N LYS A 41 -5.32 -6.17 -2.32
CA LYS A 41 -6.38 -5.44 -1.66
C LYS A 41 -5.83 -4.39 -0.69
N GLU A 42 -4.90 -4.77 0.20
CA GLU A 42 -4.27 -3.83 1.13
C GLU A 42 -3.52 -2.70 0.41
N LEU A 43 -2.88 -3.00 -0.72
CA LEU A 43 -2.18 -2.03 -1.54
C LEU A 43 -3.16 -1.07 -2.23
N GLY A 44 -4.31 -1.57 -2.68
CA GLY A 44 -5.41 -0.77 -3.21
C GLY A 44 -5.96 0.19 -2.16
N ASP A 45 -6.29 -0.31 -0.97
CA ASP A 45 -6.82 0.48 0.15
C ASP A 45 -5.83 1.58 0.56
N ALA A 46 -4.54 1.27 0.69
CA ALA A 46 -3.52 2.23 1.06
C ALA A 46 -3.30 3.32 -0.02
N ARG A 47 -3.48 2.98 -1.30
CA ARG A 47 -3.42 3.95 -2.41
C ARG A 47 -4.63 4.88 -2.41
N LEU A 48 -5.81 4.33 -2.17
CA LEU A 48 -7.07 5.07 -2.09
C LEU A 48 -7.04 6.06 -0.92
N GLU A 49 -6.53 5.62 0.24
CA GLU A 49 -6.32 6.49 1.39
C GLU A 49 -5.30 7.60 1.10
N LEU A 50 -4.20 7.27 0.42
CA LEU A 50 -3.20 8.25 0.01
C LEU A 50 -3.77 9.30 -0.96
N GLU A 51 -4.55 8.87 -1.95
CA GLU A 51 -5.20 9.74 -2.93
C GLU A 51 -6.22 10.66 -2.26
N THR A 52 -7.05 10.12 -1.37
CA THR A 52 -8.01 10.89 -0.57
C THR A 52 -7.30 11.97 0.25
N LEU A 53 -6.16 11.65 0.86
CA LEU A 53 -5.38 12.63 1.62
C LEU A 53 -4.69 13.68 0.74
N LEU A 54 -4.38 13.36 -0.53
CA LEU A 54 -3.77 14.28 -1.49
C LEU A 54 -4.79 15.22 -2.14
N GLN A 55 -6.02 14.75 -2.32
CA GLN A 55 -7.14 15.54 -2.85
C GLN A 55 -7.88 16.35 -1.76
N SER A 56 -7.63 16.07 -0.49
CA SER A 56 -8.11 16.81 0.69
C SER A 56 -7.21 17.97 1.10
#